data_AF-A0A914TD66-F1
#
_entry.id   AF-A0A914TD66-F1
#
_cell.length_a   1.000
_cell.length_b   1.000
_cell.length_c   1.000
_cell.angle_alpha   90.00
_cell.angle_beta   90.00
_cell.angle_gamma   90.00
#
_symmetry.space_group_name_H-M   'P 1'
#
loop_
_entity.id
_entity.type
_entity.pdbx_description
1 polymer ?
#
loop_
_entity_poly.entity_id
_entity_poly.type
_entity_poly.pdbx_seq_one_letter_code
_entity_poly.pdbx_strand_id
1 'polypeptide(L)'
;MKLEKRQTTTLNLKPCSMTSFSHLNEIYYGIACYEQNSQNEYIGEIIITKSSDLSEIKKIPTNGGVFRIYSLPKENSIFAVTTSGDFIFINDESYNVKVISNPDKPYFTDGSVSTNYLAATDDKGYLHLIDRQTQLPIMKVRAHRLRKVGDLECPAWSCTWINDCSLVSVGDDGRCCIWDLRESNLKESLFIQGLTDDGMVFVSSKQDNIISVGDYAQNYCLYDLRSTTKMPIITKEYLKLFIIVLIVDF
;
A
#
# COMPACT_ATOMS: atom_id res chain seq x y z
N MET A 1 -14.79 -24.32 9.33
CA MET A 1 -15.19 -23.71 8.05
C MET A 1 -14.36 -24.37 6.95
N LYS A 2 -14.97 -25.10 6.02
CA LYS A 2 -14.27 -25.76 4.91
C LYS A 2 -14.20 -24.72 3.78
N LEU A 3 -13.00 -24.29 3.40
CA LEU A 3 -12.82 -23.41 2.24
C LEU A 3 -13.12 -24.24 0.98
N GLU A 4 -14.19 -23.91 0.27
CA GLU A 4 -14.49 -24.52 -1.02
C GLU A 4 -13.61 -23.88 -2.10
N LYS A 5 -12.91 -24.72 -2.87
CA LYS A 5 -12.05 -24.27 -3.95
C LYS A 5 -12.95 -23.82 -5.11
N ARG A 6 -13.12 -22.51 -5.26
CA ARG A 6 -13.84 -21.92 -6.40
C ARG A 6 -13.02 -22.05 -7.68
N GLN A 7 -13.71 -22.02 -8.82
CA GLN A 7 -13.13 -22.03 -10.16
C GLN A 7 -11.99 -21.00 -10.26
N THR A 8 -10.84 -21.45 -10.77
CA THR A 8 -9.63 -20.62 -10.89
C THR A 8 -9.39 -20.34 -12.37
N THR A 9 -9.35 -19.07 -12.73
CA THR A 9 -8.91 -18.60 -14.05
C THR A 9 -7.58 -17.88 -13.86
N THR A 10 -6.61 -18.15 -14.73
CA THR A 10 -5.25 -17.59 -14.61
C THR A 10 -4.97 -16.64 -15.76
N LEU A 11 -4.50 -15.44 -15.44
CA LEU A 11 -3.88 -14.53 -16.41
C LEU A 11 -2.36 -14.62 -16.26
N ASN A 12 -1.65 -14.77 -17.37
CA ASN A 12 -0.18 -14.75 -17.39
C ASN A 12 0.28 -13.29 -17.50
N LEU A 13 0.31 -12.59 -16.37
CA LEU A 13 0.76 -11.21 -16.26
C LEU A 13 2.14 -11.11 -15.62
N LYS A 14 2.74 -9.93 -15.76
CA LYS A 14 3.91 -9.49 -14.99
C LYS A 14 3.57 -9.47 -13.49
N PRO A 15 4.55 -9.37 -12.58
CA PRO A 15 4.28 -9.12 -11.16
C PRO A 15 3.25 -8.00 -10.98
N CYS A 16 2.18 -8.31 -10.27
CA CYS A 16 1.03 -7.42 -10.20
C CYS A 16 0.35 -7.41 -8.84
N SER A 17 -0.38 -6.33 -8.59
CA SER A 17 -1.38 -6.22 -7.53
C SER A 17 -2.75 -5.96 -8.14
N MET A 18 -3.81 -6.15 -7.37
CA MET A 18 -5.16 -6.03 -7.88
C MET A 18 -6.09 -5.41 -6.82
N THR A 19 -7.03 -4.61 -7.30
CA THR A 19 -8.21 -4.16 -6.56
C THR A 19 -9.47 -4.51 -7.36
N SER A 20 -10.59 -4.71 -6.68
CA SER A 20 -11.91 -4.77 -7.32
C SER A 20 -12.62 -3.44 -7.17
N PHE A 21 -13.52 -3.14 -8.10
CA PHE A 21 -14.47 -2.03 -8.02
C PHE A 21 -15.77 -2.43 -8.75
N SER A 22 -16.87 -1.75 -8.44
CA SER A 22 -18.17 -2.03 -9.04
C SER A 22 -18.66 -0.85 -9.88
N HIS A 23 -19.23 -1.16 -11.04
CA HIS A 23 -19.86 -0.17 -11.91
C HIS A 23 -21.08 -0.80 -12.57
N LEU A 24 -22.23 -0.14 -12.53
CA LEU A 24 -23.50 -0.62 -13.10
C LEU A 24 -23.88 -2.06 -12.69
N ASN A 25 -23.64 -2.43 -11.42
CA ASN A 25 -23.86 -3.78 -10.87
C ASN A 25 -22.96 -4.88 -11.46
N GLU A 26 -21.95 -4.52 -12.25
CA GLU A 26 -20.87 -5.41 -12.65
C GLU A 26 -19.62 -5.15 -11.79
N ILE A 27 -18.82 -6.20 -11.56
CA ILE A 27 -17.55 -6.11 -10.84
C ILE A 27 -16.43 -6.13 -11.87
N TYR A 28 -15.48 -5.23 -11.68
CA TYR A 28 -14.27 -5.07 -12.49
C TYR A 28 -13.04 -5.25 -11.61
N TYR A 29 -11.92 -5.58 -12.24
CA TYR A 29 -10.61 -5.60 -11.60
C TYR A 29 -9.71 -4.53 -12.20
N GLY A 30 -9.07 -3.75 -11.33
CA GLY A 30 -7.92 -2.93 -11.67
C GLY A 30 -6.66 -3.68 -11.28
N ILE A 31 -5.82 -4.00 -12.25
CA ILE A 31 -4.59 -4.77 -12.08
C ILE A 31 -3.41 -3.86 -12.36
N ALA A 32 -2.61 -3.58 -11.33
CA ALA A 32 -1.40 -2.80 -11.44
C ALA A 32 -0.21 -3.72 -11.65
N CYS A 33 0.53 -3.51 -12.73
CA CYS A 33 1.69 -4.30 -13.10
C CYS A 33 2.98 -3.49 -12.95
N TYR A 34 4.07 -4.18 -12.64
CA TYR A 34 5.41 -3.62 -12.71
C TYR A 34 6.40 -4.62 -13.28
N GLU A 35 7.46 -4.09 -13.88
CA GLU A 35 8.62 -4.85 -14.32
C GLU A 35 9.85 -3.94 -14.25
N GLN A 36 10.98 -4.52 -13.84
CA GLN A 36 12.26 -3.84 -13.93
C GLN A 36 12.91 -4.18 -15.27
N ASN A 37 13.24 -3.16 -16.06
CA ASN A 37 13.92 -3.33 -17.33
C ASN A 37 15.43 -3.59 -17.12
N SER A 38 16.14 -3.86 -18.22
CA SER A 38 17.59 -4.10 -18.21
C SER A 38 18.45 -2.91 -17.77
N GLN A 39 17.87 -1.72 -17.68
CA GLN A 39 18.51 -0.48 -17.23
C GLN A 39 18.21 -0.19 -15.76
N ASN A 40 17.62 -1.15 -15.03
CA ASN A 40 17.12 -1.02 -13.65
C ASN A 40 15.98 0.01 -13.48
N GLU A 41 15.37 0.48 -14.56
CA GLU A 41 14.19 1.33 -14.50
C GLU A 41 12.94 0.47 -14.40
N TYR A 42 11.98 0.93 -13.61
CA TYR A 42 10.69 0.26 -13.50
C TYR A 42 9.72 0.81 -14.53
N ILE A 43 9.06 -0.09 -15.25
CA ILE A 43 7.95 0.20 -16.16
C ILE A 43 6.68 -0.44 -15.61
N GLY A 44 5.54 0.17 -15.91
CA GLY A 44 4.25 -0.27 -15.38
C GLY A 44 3.10 0.00 -16.31
N GLU A 45 2.00 -0.67 -16.01
CA GLU A 45 0.71 -0.46 -16.64
C GLU A 45 -0.39 -0.80 -15.64
N ILE A 46 -1.55 -0.18 -15.84
CA ILE A 46 -2.78 -0.55 -15.16
C ILE A 46 -3.75 -1.14 -16.18
N ILE A 47 -4.21 -2.36 -15.91
CA ILE A 47 -5.13 -3.12 -16.76
C ILE A 47 -6.49 -3.16 -16.06
N ILE A 48 -7.54 -2.79 -16.77
CA ILE A 48 -8.92 -2.91 -16.31
C ILE A 48 -9.55 -4.13 -17.00
N THR A 49 -10.12 -5.05 -16.22
CA THR A 49 -10.78 -6.24 -16.74
C THR A 49 -12.17 -6.45 -16.13
N LYS A 50 -13.04 -7.18 -16.83
CA LYS A 50 -14.28 -7.68 -16.24
C LYS A 50 -13.98 -8.82 -15.27
N SER A 51 -14.65 -8.85 -14.12
CA SER A 51 -14.42 -9.96 -13.16
C SER A 51 -14.99 -11.30 -13.61
N SER A 52 -16.00 -11.29 -14.49
CA SER A 52 -16.73 -12.49 -14.93
C SER A 52 -15.91 -13.40 -15.84
N ASP A 53 -15.12 -12.82 -16.74
CA ASP A 53 -14.35 -13.54 -17.77
C ASP A 53 -12.90 -13.07 -17.89
N LEU A 54 -12.49 -12.07 -17.10
CA LEU A 54 -11.17 -11.45 -17.16
C LEU A 54 -10.84 -10.80 -18.52
N SER A 55 -11.86 -10.49 -19.33
CA SER A 55 -11.67 -9.75 -20.58
C SER A 55 -11.10 -8.36 -20.32
N GLU A 56 -10.05 -7.98 -21.06
CA GLU A 56 -9.43 -6.66 -20.98
C GLU A 56 -10.38 -5.61 -21.57
N ILE A 57 -10.70 -4.60 -20.77
CA ILE A 57 -11.48 -3.43 -21.17
C ILE A 57 -10.56 -2.29 -21.55
N LYS A 58 -9.50 -2.08 -20.76
CA LYS A 58 -8.57 -0.97 -20.95
C LYS A 58 -7.18 -1.34 -20.45
N LYS A 59 -6.18 -0.81 -21.14
CA LYS A 59 -4.78 -0.80 -20.72
C LYS A 59 -4.27 0.64 -20.67
N ILE A 60 -3.69 1.01 -19.53
CA ILE A 60 -3.25 2.37 -19.23
C ILE A 60 -1.74 2.31 -18.93
N PRO A 61 -0.87 2.80 -19.84
CA PRO A 61 0.55 2.86 -19.58
C PRO A 61 0.85 3.88 -18.49
N THR A 62 1.86 3.60 -17.66
CA THR A 62 2.31 4.51 -16.61
C THR A 62 3.78 4.87 -16.79
N ASN A 63 4.15 6.07 -16.36
CA ASN A 63 5.56 6.38 -16.11
C ASN A 63 5.92 5.67 -14.81
N GLY A 64 6.87 4.73 -14.83
CA GLY A 64 7.19 3.93 -13.65
C GLY A 64 6.33 2.67 -13.48
N GLY A 65 6.81 1.72 -12.68
CA GLY A 65 6.08 0.56 -12.21
C GLY A 65 4.99 0.94 -11.19
N VAL A 66 3.95 0.11 -11.10
CA VAL A 66 2.87 0.28 -10.12
C VAL A 66 2.81 -0.93 -9.20
N PHE A 67 3.22 -0.76 -7.94
CA PHE A 67 3.23 -1.87 -6.98
C PHE A 67 1.86 -2.19 -6.40
N ARG A 68 1.02 -1.16 -6.27
CA ARG A 68 -0.23 -1.21 -5.53
C ARG A 68 -1.28 -0.31 -6.16
N ILE A 69 -2.52 -0.75 -6.05
CA ILE A 69 -3.70 -0.10 -6.62
C ILE A 69 -4.88 -0.25 -5.67
N TYR A 70 -5.69 0.79 -5.56
CA TYR A 70 -6.76 0.90 -4.57
C TYR A 70 -8.03 1.44 -5.22
N SER A 71 -9.18 0.80 -4.97
CA SER A 71 -10.47 1.36 -5.35
C SER A 71 -10.89 2.46 -4.37
N LEU A 72 -11.47 3.53 -4.94
CA LEU A 72 -12.08 4.65 -4.26
C LEU A 72 -13.58 4.69 -4.63
N PRO A 73 -14.41 3.78 -4.07
CA PRO A 73 -15.76 3.55 -4.55
C PRO A 73 -16.73 4.72 -4.32
N LYS A 74 -16.43 5.62 -3.37
CA LYS A 74 -17.25 6.81 -3.14
C LYS A 74 -17.01 7.92 -4.17
N GLU A 75 -15.89 7.88 -4.89
CA GLU A 75 -15.47 8.89 -5.85
C GLU A 75 -15.45 8.35 -7.28
N ASN A 76 -15.97 7.13 -7.50
CA ASN A 76 -15.95 6.45 -8.79
C ASN A 76 -14.54 6.51 -9.41
N SER A 77 -13.54 6.12 -8.62
CA SER A 77 -12.15 6.22 -9.04
C SER A 77 -11.26 5.12 -8.47
N ILE A 78 -10.06 5.04 -9.04
CA ILE A 78 -8.99 4.14 -8.65
C ILE A 78 -7.76 5.00 -8.40
N PHE A 79 -7.04 4.68 -7.32
CA PHE A 79 -5.81 5.33 -6.93
C PHE A 79 -4.63 4.38 -7.03
N ALA A 80 -3.50 4.88 -7.53
CA ALA A 80 -2.24 4.17 -7.55
C ALA A 80 -1.06 5.15 -7.39
N VAL A 81 0.08 4.62 -6.99
CA VAL A 81 1.36 5.34 -6.93
C VAL A 81 2.39 4.64 -7.79
N THR A 82 3.29 5.41 -8.40
CA THR A 82 4.31 4.88 -9.30
C THR A 82 5.73 5.02 -8.74
N THR A 83 6.62 4.19 -9.25
CA THR A 83 8.06 4.30 -8.99
C THR A 83 8.71 5.55 -9.59
N SER A 84 8.01 6.31 -10.45
CA SER A 84 8.47 7.60 -10.97
C SER A 84 8.06 8.80 -10.09
N GLY A 85 7.35 8.54 -9.00
CA GLY A 85 6.89 9.57 -8.08
C GLY A 85 5.57 10.21 -8.49
N ASP A 86 4.74 9.50 -9.25
CA ASP A 86 3.44 10.00 -9.68
C ASP A 86 2.30 9.39 -8.85
N PHE A 87 1.30 10.23 -8.54
CA PHE A 87 -0.01 9.79 -8.08
C PHE A 87 -0.95 9.67 -9.28
N ILE A 88 -1.57 8.52 -9.46
CA ILE A 88 -2.48 8.22 -10.56
C ILE A 88 -3.90 8.10 -10.02
N PHE A 89 -4.81 8.82 -10.65
CA PHE A 89 -6.25 8.75 -10.42
C PHE A 89 -6.93 8.36 -11.73
N ILE A 90 -7.68 7.26 -11.73
CA ILE A 90 -8.43 6.79 -12.88
C ILE A 90 -9.91 6.86 -12.52
N ASN A 91 -10.73 7.55 -13.30
CA ASN A 91 -12.17 7.45 -13.14
C ASN A 91 -12.63 6.06 -13.60
N ASP A 92 -13.36 5.34 -12.75
CA ASP A 92 -13.66 3.92 -12.97
C ASP A 92 -14.75 3.65 -14.02
N GLU A 93 -15.46 4.70 -14.46
CA GLU A 93 -16.47 4.64 -15.52
C GLU A 93 -15.90 5.03 -16.90
N SER A 94 -15.25 6.19 -16.98
CA SER A 94 -14.72 6.76 -18.23
C SER A 94 -13.29 6.33 -18.54
N TYR A 95 -12.59 5.75 -17.56
CA TYR A 95 -11.16 5.43 -17.62
C TYR A 95 -10.26 6.63 -17.94
N ASN A 96 -10.75 7.85 -17.69
CA ASN A 96 -9.95 9.06 -17.79
C ASN A 96 -8.88 9.06 -16.69
N VAL A 97 -7.66 9.39 -17.08
CA VAL A 97 -6.48 9.35 -16.21
C VAL A 97 -6.05 10.76 -15.85
N LYS A 98 -5.94 11.03 -14.56
CA LYS A 98 -5.30 12.22 -14.01
C LYS A 98 -4.00 11.79 -13.31
N VAL A 99 -2.92 12.45 -13.67
CA VAL A 99 -1.58 12.21 -13.10
C VAL A 99 -1.13 13.45 -12.35
N ILE A 100 -0.66 13.27 -11.13
CA ILE A 100 -0.09 14.34 -10.30
C ILE A 100 1.32 13.93 -9.92
N SER A 101 2.30 14.58 -10.54
CA SER A 101 3.71 14.31 -10.28
C SER A 101 4.19 14.97 -8.99
N ASN A 102 4.84 14.20 -8.13
CA ASN A 102 5.55 14.75 -6.99
C ASN A 102 6.83 15.47 -7.49
N PRO A 103 7.10 16.71 -7.08
CA PRO A 103 8.30 17.45 -7.53
C PRO A 103 9.62 16.74 -7.26
N ASP A 104 9.68 15.97 -6.16
CA ASP A 104 10.89 15.25 -5.74
C ASP A 104 11.09 13.93 -6.50
N LYS A 105 10.09 13.51 -7.29
CA LYS A 105 10.04 12.22 -8.02
C LYS A 105 10.54 11.03 -7.18
N PRO A 106 10.00 10.82 -5.97
CA PRO A 106 10.43 9.71 -5.14
C PRO A 106 9.99 8.38 -5.76
N TYR A 107 10.66 7.29 -5.41
CA TYR A 107 10.19 5.98 -5.79
C TYR A 107 9.15 5.54 -4.75
N PHE A 108 7.86 5.58 -5.10
CA PHE A 108 6.82 5.12 -4.18
C PHE A 108 6.82 3.59 -4.05
N THR A 109 6.69 3.12 -2.81
CA THR A 109 6.76 1.71 -2.42
C THR A 109 5.39 1.12 -2.10
N ASP A 110 4.49 1.92 -1.52
CA ASP A 110 3.14 1.51 -1.12
C ASP A 110 2.20 2.72 -1.04
N GLY A 111 0.90 2.45 -0.99
CA GLY A 111 -0.13 3.44 -0.71
C GLY A 111 -1.21 2.90 0.23
N SER A 112 -2.09 3.76 0.72
CA SER A 112 -3.30 3.34 1.43
C SER A 112 -4.36 4.44 1.42
N VAL A 113 -5.61 4.05 1.70
CA VAL A 113 -6.79 4.91 1.57
C VAL A 113 -7.56 4.97 2.89
N SER A 114 -7.94 6.18 3.32
CA SER A 114 -8.95 6.43 4.36
C SER A 114 -10.08 7.30 3.81
N THR A 115 -11.09 7.62 4.64
CA THR A 115 -12.25 8.40 4.20
C THR A 115 -11.87 9.75 3.59
N ASN A 116 -10.91 10.46 4.19
CA ASN A 116 -10.57 11.83 3.80
C ASN A 116 -9.20 11.96 3.14
N TYR A 117 -8.33 10.96 3.31
CA TYR A 117 -6.93 11.07 2.92
C TYR A 117 -6.45 9.82 2.19
N LEU A 118 -5.40 10.02 1.41
CA LEU A 118 -4.58 8.96 0.85
C LEU A 118 -3.19 9.08 1.46
N ALA A 119 -2.52 7.96 1.61
CA ALA A 119 -1.15 7.90 2.07
C ALA A 119 -0.28 7.17 1.04
N ALA A 120 0.99 7.55 0.97
CA ALA A 120 2.00 6.85 0.19
C ALA A 120 3.34 6.85 0.93
N THR A 121 4.10 5.77 0.80
CA THR A 121 5.47 5.65 1.33
C THR A 121 6.48 5.62 0.19
N ASP A 122 7.72 6.05 0.45
CA ASP A 122 8.79 6.02 -0.54
C ASP A 122 10.08 5.30 -0.08
N ASP A 123 10.93 5.00 -1.07
CA ASP A 123 12.25 4.39 -0.94
C ASP A 123 13.23 5.22 -0.11
N LYS A 124 12.95 6.51 0.04
CA LYS A 124 13.77 7.37 0.88
C LYS A 124 13.37 7.19 2.33
N GLY A 125 12.13 6.83 2.66
CA GLY A 125 11.57 6.73 4.02
C GLY A 125 10.58 7.81 4.43
N TYR A 126 10.01 8.53 3.47
CA TYR A 126 8.98 9.52 3.72
C TYR A 126 7.61 8.87 3.64
N LEU A 127 6.72 9.40 4.46
CA LEU A 127 5.30 9.24 4.35
C LEU A 127 4.71 10.52 3.75
N HIS A 128 3.88 10.36 2.73
CA HIS A 128 3.18 11.44 2.04
C HIS A 128 1.70 11.31 2.33
N LEU A 129 1.06 12.42 2.68
CA LEU A 129 -0.38 12.53 2.80
C LEU A 129 -0.93 13.38 1.65
N ILE A 130 -2.02 12.90 1.08
CA ILE A 130 -2.73 13.51 -0.03
C ILE A 130 -4.17 13.70 0.41
N ASP A 131 -4.69 14.91 0.22
CA ASP A 131 -6.10 15.18 0.46
C ASP A 131 -6.94 14.49 -0.62
N ARG A 132 -7.89 13.65 -0.23
CA ARG A 132 -8.63 12.80 -1.18
C ARG A 132 -9.58 13.61 -2.06
N GLN A 133 -10.13 14.72 -1.55
CA GLN A 133 -11.09 15.55 -2.27
C GLN A 133 -10.42 16.39 -3.36
N THR A 134 -9.35 17.10 -3.00
CA THR A 134 -8.57 17.94 -3.92
C THR A 134 -7.57 17.14 -4.74
N GLN A 135 -7.22 15.93 -4.26
CA GLN A 135 -6.19 15.05 -4.79
C GLN A 135 -4.78 15.67 -4.74
N LEU A 136 -4.58 16.68 -3.89
CA LEU A 136 -3.29 17.38 -3.79
C LEU A 136 -2.48 16.87 -2.60
N PRO A 137 -1.15 16.77 -2.73
CA PRO A 137 -0.27 16.50 -1.60
C PRO A 137 -0.43 17.61 -0.55
N ILE A 138 -0.68 17.21 0.70
CA ILE A 138 -0.85 18.13 1.83
C ILE A 138 0.33 18.09 2.79
N MET A 139 1.01 16.95 2.89
CA MET A 139 2.11 16.77 3.85
C MET A 139 3.10 15.71 3.38
N LYS A 140 4.36 15.93 3.74
CA LYS A 140 5.45 14.98 3.61
C LYS A 140 6.22 14.95 4.93
N VAL A 141 6.30 13.78 5.57
CA VAL A 141 6.99 13.60 6.85
C VAL A 141 8.04 12.51 6.75
N ARG A 142 9.18 12.73 7.41
CA ARG A 142 10.27 11.74 7.49
C ARG A 142 9.86 10.65 8.47
N ALA A 143 9.40 9.51 7.94
CA ALA A 143 8.84 8.42 8.72
C ALA A 143 9.91 7.47 9.26
N HIS A 144 10.83 7.03 8.40
CA HIS A 144 11.83 6.01 8.74
C HIS A 144 13.25 6.54 8.53
N ARG A 145 14.21 6.10 9.35
CA ARG A 145 15.62 6.55 9.27
C ARG A 145 16.59 5.47 9.76
N LEU A 146 17.70 5.28 9.04
CA LEU A 146 18.80 4.44 9.50
C LEU A 146 19.66 5.18 10.53
N ARG A 147 19.31 5.04 11.82
CA ARG A 147 20.01 5.72 12.93
C ARG A 147 21.47 5.29 13.11
N LYS A 148 21.82 4.06 12.74
CA LYS A 148 23.17 3.50 12.94
C LYS A 148 24.23 4.18 12.04
N VAL A 149 23.82 4.95 11.02
CA VAL A 149 24.74 5.54 10.02
C VAL A 149 24.34 6.97 9.64
N GLY A 150 24.06 7.83 10.63
CA GLY A 150 23.98 9.28 10.40
C GLY A 150 22.77 9.79 9.59
N ASP A 151 21.57 9.28 9.87
CA ASP A 151 20.31 9.75 9.27
C ASP A 151 20.25 9.62 7.73
N LEU A 152 20.71 8.47 7.21
CA LEU A 152 20.56 8.11 5.80
C LEU A 152 19.12 7.75 5.42
N GLU A 153 18.86 7.80 4.11
CA GLU A 153 17.65 7.29 3.48
C GLU A 153 17.38 5.84 3.91
N CYS A 154 16.12 5.55 4.18
CA CYS A 154 15.65 4.31 4.78
C CYS A 154 14.28 3.99 4.20
N PRO A 155 14.15 3.03 3.28
CA PRO A 155 12.88 2.72 2.65
C PRO A 155 11.75 2.53 3.67
N ALA A 156 10.65 3.24 3.46
CA ALA A 156 9.39 2.94 4.10
C ALA A 156 8.66 1.99 3.14
N TRP A 157 8.38 0.76 3.55
CA TRP A 157 7.92 -0.29 2.63
C TRP A 157 6.42 -0.43 2.53
N SER A 158 5.71 -0.11 3.60
CA SER A 158 4.25 -0.27 3.62
C SER A 158 3.59 0.71 4.57
N CYS A 159 2.35 1.08 4.25
CA CYS A 159 1.51 1.86 5.15
C CYS A 159 0.05 1.41 5.10
N THR A 160 -0.66 1.63 6.20
CA THR A 160 -2.09 1.30 6.29
C THR A 160 -2.80 2.19 7.30
N TRP A 161 -4.04 2.55 6.99
CA TRP A 161 -4.88 3.29 7.92
C TRP A 161 -5.44 2.34 8.98
N ILE A 162 -5.35 2.77 10.24
CA ILE A 162 -6.03 2.10 11.35
C ILE A 162 -7.48 2.60 11.42
N ASN A 163 -7.65 3.91 11.25
CA ASN A 163 -8.92 4.63 11.22
C ASN A 163 -8.71 5.97 10.47
N ASP A 164 -9.72 6.82 10.38
CA ASP A 164 -9.65 8.09 9.62
C ASP A 164 -8.66 9.13 10.16
N CYS A 165 -8.16 8.94 11.39
CA CYS A 165 -7.25 9.87 12.07
C CYS A 165 -5.89 9.23 12.40
N SER A 166 -5.68 7.95 12.09
CA SER A 166 -4.47 7.24 12.47
C SER A 166 -3.95 6.34 11.36
N LEU A 167 -2.67 6.48 11.08
CA LEU A 167 -1.96 5.76 10.04
C LEU A 167 -0.77 5.02 10.65
N VAL A 168 -0.39 3.90 10.06
CA VAL A 168 0.84 3.18 10.38
C VAL A 168 1.72 3.10 9.15
N SER A 169 3.03 3.20 9.36
CA SER A 169 4.05 2.89 8.36
C SER A 169 5.09 1.93 8.93
N VAL A 170 5.69 1.14 8.05
CA VAL A 170 6.82 0.25 8.38
C VAL A 170 7.98 0.47 7.42
N GLY A 171 9.20 0.20 7.86
CA GLY A 171 10.38 0.41 7.02
C GLY A 171 11.61 -0.42 7.40
N ASP A 172 12.68 -0.17 6.66
CA ASP A 172 13.98 -0.86 6.76
C ASP A 172 14.72 -0.63 8.09
N ASP A 173 14.27 0.33 8.90
CA ASP A 173 14.79 0.57 10.24
C ASP A 173 14.23 -0.40 11.30
N GLY A 174 13.43 -1.38 10.87
CA GLY A 174 12.84 -2.41 11.73
C GLY A 174 11.74 -1.86 12.65
N ARG A 175 11.16 -0.71 12.27
CA ARG A 175 10.14 -0.02 13.08
C ARG A 175 8.80 0.01 12.39
N CYS A 176 7.78 -0.03 13.23
CA CYS A 176 6.40 0.26 12.90
C CYS A 176 6.02 1.56 13.59
N CYS A 177 5.87 2.63 12.81
CA CYS A 177 5.60 3.98 13.28
C CYS A 177 4.11 4.28 13.15
N ILE A 178 3.53 4.87 14.20
CA ILE A 178 2.11 5.22 14.27
C ILE A 178 2.01 6.75 14.27
N TRP A 179 1.09 7.25 13.45
CA TRP A 179 0.91 8.65 13.14
C TRP A 179 -0.50 9.06 13.52
N ASP A 180 -0.64 10.11 14.34
CA ASP A 180 -1.93 10.69 14.69
C ASP A 180 -2.10 12.02 13.95
N LEU A 181 -3.08 12.09 13.05
CA LEU A 181 -3.36 13.28 12.24
C LEU A 181 -4.02 14.41 13.03
N ARG A 182 -4.48 14.14 14.26
CA ARG A 182 -5.04 15.18 15.15
C ARG A 182 -3.93 16.06 15.73
N GLU A 183 -2.68 15.58 15.71
CA GLU A 183 -1.55 16.37 16.14
C GLU A 183 -1.12 17.35 15.04
N SER A 184 -0.99 18.63 15.40
CA SER A 184 -0.79 19.74 14.46
C SER A 184 0.48 19.66 13.59
N ASN A 185 1.41 18.75 13.90
CA ASN A 185 2.69 18.58 13.20
C ASN A 185 2.93 17.15 12.70
N LEU A 186 1.91 16.28 12.71
CA LEU A 186 2.02 14.85 12.37
C LEU A 186 3.31 14.23 12.92
N LYS A 187 3.47 14.29 14.24
CA LYS A 187 4.60 13.65 14.88
C LYS A 187 4.32 12.16 14.99
N GLU A 188 5.39 11.38 14.99
CA GLU A 188 5.30 9.98 15.41
C GLU A 188 4.73 9.98 16.84
N SER A 189 3.53 9.45 17.00
CA SER A 189 2.87 9.38 18.31
C SER A 189 3.41 8.18 19.09
N LEU A 190 3.74 7.11 18.38
CA LEU A 190 4.21 5.86 18.93
C LEU A 190 5.03 5.08 17.89
N PHE A 191 5.98 4.28 18.34
CA PHE A 191 6.55 3.22 17.53
C PHE A 191 6.59 1.89 18.29
N ILE A 192 6.57 0.81 17.50
CA ILE A 192 6.80 -0.58 17.89
C ILE A 192 8.09 -1.04 17.20
N GLN A 193 9.01 -1.62 17.97
CA GLN A 193 10.21 -2.25 17.43
C GLN A 193 9.86 -3.69 17.02
N GLY A 194 10.44 -4.15 15.91
CA GLY A 194 10.30 -5.54 15.47
C GLY A 194 10.85 -6.56 16.46
N LEU A 195 10.51 -7.82 16.21
CA LEU A 195 11.09 -8.93 16.96
C LEU A 195 12.60 -9.05 16.72
N THR A 196 13.04 -8.65 15.53
CA THR A 196 14.45 -8.58 15.16
C THR A 196 14.83 -7.15 14.78
N ASP A 197 16.12 -6.95 14.52
CA ASP A 197 16.67 -5.71 13.97
C ASP A 197 16.46 -5.61 12.44
N ASP A 198 15.80 -6.59 11.82
CA ASP A 198 15.56 -6.61 10.37
C ASP A 198 14.42 -5.65 9.95
N GLY A 199 14.48 -5.18 8.71
CA GLY A 199 13.47 -4.31 8.13
C GLY A 199 12.08 -4.92 8.12
N MET A 200 11.09 -4.10 8.46
CA MET A 200 9.68 -4.45 8.36
C MET A 200 9.14 -4.10 6.98
N VAL A 201 8.51 -5.05 6.31
CA VAL A 201 8.16 -4.96 4.89
C VAL A 201 6.67 -4.86 4.62
N PHE A 202 5.84 -5.24 5.60
CA PHE A 202 4.40 -5.30 5.44
C PHE A 202 3.69 -4.86 6.70
N VAL A 203 2.62 -4.07 6.53
CA VAL A 203 1.66 -3.78 7.59
C VAL A 203 0.23 -3.83 7.04
N SER A 204 -0.70 -4.36 7.83
CA SER A 204 -2.12 -4.34 7.52
C SER A 204 -2.93 -4.14 8.79
N SER A 205 -3.92 -3.26 8.72
CA SER A 205 -4.95 -3.13 9.74
C SER A 205 -5.96 -4.29 9.61
N LYS A 206 -6.33 -4.89 10.74
CA LYS A 206 -7.40 -5.91 10.82
C LYS A 206 -8.67 -5.34 11.45
N GLN A 207 -8.50 -4.51 12.47
CA GLN A 207 -9.52 -3.81 13.24
C GLN A 207 -8.89 -2.53 13.80
N ASP A 208 -9.69 -1.59 14.32
CA ASP A 208 -9.30 -0.25 14.80
C ASP A 208 -8.11 -0.19 15.78
N ASN A 209 -7.62 -1.32 16.31
CA ASN A 209 -6.46 -1.37 17.20
C ASN A 209 -5.55 -2.59 16.97
N ILE A 210 -5.85 -3.44 15.98
CA ILE A 210 -5.08 -4.65 15.71
C ILE A 210 -4.42 -4.53 14.35
N ILE A 211 -3.08 -4.60 14.36
CA ILE A 211 -2.29 -4.61 13.14
C ILE A 211 -1.53 -5.92 13.00
N SER A 212 -1.33 -6.34 11.76
CA SER A 212 -0.40 -7.39 11.40
C SER A 212 0.85 -6.79 10.76
N VAL A 213 2.02 -7.28 11.15
CA VAL A 213 3.33 -6.83 10.65
C VAL A 213 4.16 -8.03 10.22
N GLY A 214 4.90 -7.89 9.12
CA GLY A 214 5.89 -8.88 8.66
C GLY A 214 7.26 -8.24 8.39
N ASP A 215 8.33 -9.02 8.56
CA ASP A 215 9.72 -8.59 8.40
C ASP A 215 10.53 -9.49 7.44
N TYR A 216 11.75 -9.07 7.11
CA TYR A 216 12.68 -9.87 6.27
C TYR A 216 13.15 -11.18 6.92
N ALA A 217 13.07 -11.29 8.25
CA ALA A 217 13.41 -12.51 8.99
C ALA A 217 12.28 -13.55 8.96
N GLN A 218 11.26 -13.36 8.13
CA GLN A 218 10.13 -14.27 7.96
C GLN A 218 9.27 -14.40 9.22
N ASN A 219 9.29 -13.38 10.09
CA ASN A 219 8.35 -13.29 11.19
C ASN A 219 7.06 -12.65 10.72
N TYR A 220 5.95 -13.10 11.31
CA TYR A 220 4.67 -12.45 11.23
C TYR A 220 4.07 -12.30 12.61
N CYS A 221 3.68 -11.07 12.93
CA CYS A 221 3.23 -10.67 14.25
C CYS A 221 1.88 -9.98 14.19
N LEU A 222 1.04 -10.21 15.20
CA LEU A 222 -0.12 -9.38 15.48
C LEU A 222 0.15 -8.51 16.70
N TYR A 223 -0.16 -7.22 16.62
CA TYR A 223 -0.04 -6.28 17.72
C TYR A 223 -1.39 -5.68 18.08
N ASP A 224 -1.65 -5.52 19.39
CA ASP A 224 -2.72 -4.64 19.89
C ASP A 224 -2.08 -3.30 20.24
N LEU A 225 -2.48 -2.25 19.53
CA LEU A 225 -1.95 -0.90 19.69
C LEU A 225 -2.31 -0.28 21.04
N ARG A 226 -3.27 -0.84 21.76
CA ARG A 226 -3.64 -0.43 23.13
C ARG A 226 -2.76 -1.10 24.19
N SER A 227 -2.02 -2.14 23.81
CA SER A 227 -1.16 -2.86 24.75
C SER A 227 -0.02 -1.97 25.21
N THR A 228 0.15 -1.85 26.53
CA THR A 228 1.24 -1.06 27.11
C THR A 228 2.61 -1.71 26.96
N THR A 229 2.66 -3.03 26.75
CA THR A 229 3.92 -3.79 26.62
C THR A 229 4.56 -3.64 25.25
N LYS A 230 3.79 -3.22 24.24
CA LYS A 230 4.19 -3.17 22.82
C LYS A 230 4.73 -4.50 22.27
N MET A 231 4.45 -5.60 22.96
CA MET A 231 4.81 -6.95 22.51
C MET A 231 3.69 -7.50 21.62
N PRO A 232 4.04 -8.39 20.66
CA PRO A 232 3.03 -9.03 19.83
C PRO A 232 2.12 -9.94 20.65
N ILE A 233 0.84 -9.97 20.31
CA ILE A 233 -0.17 -10.89 20.88
C ILE A 233 0.04 -12.30 20.33
N ILE A 234 0.41 -12.39 19.05
CA ILE A 234 0.69 -13.65 18.36
C ILE A 234 1.97 -13.49 17.58
N THR A 235 2.88 -14.43 17.75
CA THR A 235 4.07 -14.61 16.92
C THR A 235 3.93 -15.93 16.17
N LYS A 236 4.20 -15.92 14.86
CA LYS A 236 4.40 -17.14 14.08
C LYS A 236 5.63 -16.95 13.20
N GLU A 237 6.55 -17.91 13.27
CA GLU A 237 7.55 -18.12 12.23
C GLU A 237 6.80 -18.63 10.98
N TYR A 238 6.99 -17.99 9.82
CA TYR A 238 6.40 -18.48 8.59
C TYR A 238 7.12 -19.75 8.12
N LEU A 239 6.47 -20.91 8.25
CA LEU A 239 6.67 -22.02 7.33
C LEU A 239 5.92 -21.69 6.02
N LYS A 240 6.66 -21.23 5.00
CA LYS A 240 6.25 -21.11 3.59
C LYS A 240 4.75 -20.89 3.36
N LEU A 241 4.27 -19.66 3.53
CA LEU A 241 2.99 -19.26 2.95
C LEU A 241 3.22 -18.26 1.82
N PHE A 242 3.01 -18.75 0.59
CA PHE A 242 2.51 -17.93 -0.50
C PHE A 242 1.20 -17.27 -0.03
N ILE A 243 1.11 -15.95 -0.07
CA ILE A 243 -0.18 -15.26 0.06
C ILE A 243 -0.55 -14.70 -1.30
N ILE A 244 -1.29 -15.51 -2.06
CA ILE A 244 -2.39 -15.04 -2.88
C ILE A 244 -3.60 -15.02 -1.96
N VAL A 245 -4.09 -13.83 -1.59
CA VAL A 245 -5.46 -13.59 -1.06
C VAL A 245 -5.72 -12.10 -1.38
N LEU A 246 -6.49 -11.66 -2.38
CA LEU A 246 -7.85 -12.04 -2.80
C LEU A 246 -8.81 -12.21 -1.61
N ILE A 247 -9.01 -11.12 -0.86
CA ILE A 247 -10.29 -10.88 -0.20
C ILE A 247 -10.94 -9.72 -0.95
N VAL A 248 -11.76 -10.06 -1.93
CA VAL A 248 -12.87 -9.19 -2.34
C VAL A 248 -13.97 -9.54 -1.33
N ASP A 249 -14.15 -8.69 -0.31
CA ASP A 249 -15.33 -8.81 0.54
C ASP A 249 -16.55 -8.47 -0.31
N PHE A 250 -17.53 -9.39 -0.30
CA PHE A 250 -18.85 -9.22 -0.90
C PHE A 250 -19.77 -8.44 0.05
#